data_AF-A0A7J8TPG8-F1
#
_entry.id   AF-A0A7J8TPG8-F1
#
_cell.length_a   1.000
_cell.length_b   1.000
_cell.length_c   1.000
_cell.angle_alpha   90.00
_cell.angle_beta   90.00
_cell.angle_gamma   90.00
#
_symmetry.space_group_name_H-M   'P 1'
#
loop_
_entity.id
_entity.type
_entity.pdbx_description
1 polymer ?
#
loop_
_entity_poly.entity_id
_entity_poly.type
_entity_poly.pdbx_seq_one_letter_code
_entity_poly.pdbx_strand_id
1 'polypeptide(L)'
;MGLLTNRVERSEINPGDHIYTYRAVFTYSHHGIFVGGSKVVHFRPERNLDSSTEPSSDLYDPISPRSTCPTFPDCGFRQPNSGVVLSCLDCFLRNGSLYCFEYGVTPSVFLAKVRGGTCTTAMPDPPETVIHRAMYLLQNGFGNYDIFQNNCEDFALYCKTGLLIMEKQGVGRSGQASSVIGAPLAALLSSPLKLLMPSPVGVATVTAGMYCMSRYATDIGVRSDVIKVAVEDLAVSLGWAEHHNEAAQENEALSRQLVTL
;
A
#
# COMPACT_ATOMS: atom_id res chain seq x y z
N MET A 1 9.26 4.67 20.69
CA MET A 1 7.94 4.70 20.03
C MET A 1 6.85 4.63 21.09
N GLY A 2 5.94 5.61 21.11
CA GLY A 2 4.90 5.71 22.14
C GLY A 2 3.67 4.86 21.82
N LEU A 3 3.01 4.33 22.86
CA LEU A 3 1.80 3.50 22.74
C LEU A 3 0.65 4.18 21.96
N LEU A 4 0.68 5.51 21.86
CA LEU A 4 -0.41 6.36 21.38
C LEU A 4 -0.24 6.89 19.95
N THR A 5 1.00 6.95 19.44
CA THR A 5 1.25 7.50 18.10
C THR A 5 2.54 6.96 17.51
N ASN A 6 2.48 6.68 16.21
CA ASN A 6 3.60 6.28 15.37
C ASN A 6 4.37 7.50 14.82
N ARG A 7 4.01 8.72 15.25
CA ARG A 7 4.65 9.95 14.79
C ARG A 7 6.09 9.98 15.28
N VAL A 8 7.00 10.36 14.39
CA VAL A 8 8.43 10.45 14.67
C VAL A 8 9.01 11.74 14.10
N GLU A 9 10.13 12.17 14.66
CA GLU A 9 10.96 13.23 14.12
C GLU A 9 11.91 12.71 13.04
N ARG A 10 12.44 13.63 12.23
CA ARG A 10 13.36 13.28 11.12
C ARG A 10 14.68 12.68 11.60
N SER A 11 15.09 12.99 12.83
CA SER A 11 16.27 12.47 13.49
C SER A 11 16.09 11.03 13.99
N GLU A 12 14.85 10.56 14.09
CA GLU A 12 14.52 9.24 14.64
C GLU A 12 14.40 8.16 13.55
N ILE A 13 14.36 8.54 12.27
CA ILE A 13 14.26 7.60 11.14
C ILE A 13 15.64 7.19 10.62
N ASN A 14 15.76 5.92 10.26
CA ASN A 14 16.97 5.31 9.73
C ASN A 14 16.72 4.74 8.33
N PRO A 15 17.74 4.68 7.46
CA PRO A 15 17.63 3.99 6.17
C PRO A 15 17.06 2.58 6.37
N GLY A 16 16.09 2.20 5.54
CA GLY A 16 15.33 0.95 5.67
C GLY A 16 14.05 1.06 6.51
N ASP A 17 13.71 2.23 7.05
CA ASP A 17 12.44 2.44 7.73
C ASP A 17 11.29 2.56 6.74
N HIS A 18 10.18 1.90 7.06
CA HIS A 18 8.90 2.10 6.40
C HIS A 18 8.22 3.30 7.05
N ILE A 19 8.17 4.39 6.32
CA ILE A 19 7.54 5.63 6.76
C ILE A 19 6.22 5.85 6.03
N TYR A 20 5.33 6.59 6.67
CA TYR A 20 4.09 6.99 6.05
C TYR A 20 3.65 8.38 6.50
N THR A 21 2.71 8.94 5.76
CA THR A 21 2.11 10.23 6.05
C THR A 21 0.63 10.22 5.69
N TYR A 22 -0.19 10.83 6.52
CA TYR A 22 -1.62 10.93 6.24
C TYR A 22 -1.92 11.98 5.16
N ARG A 23 -2.94 11.70 4.36
CA ARG A 23 -3.39 12.51 3.23
C ARG A 23 -4.88 12.78 3.31
N ALA A 24 -5.31 13.82 2.58
CA ALA A 24 -6.71 14.25 2.46
C ALA A 24 -7.47 14.19 3.80
N VAL A 25 -6.98 14.92 4.80
CA VAL A 25 -7.54 14.96 6.17
C VAL A 25 -7.70 13.56 6.79
N PHE A 26 -6.63 12.77 6.80
CA PHE A 26 -6.58 11.43 7.40
C PHE A 26 -7.51 10.40 6.75
N THR A 27 -7.93 10.58 5.50
CA THR A 27 -8.73 9.58 4.77
C THR A 27 -7.89 8.41 4.28
N TYR A 28 -6.60 8.62 4.00
CA TYR A 28 -5.66 7.53 3.71
C TYR A 28 -4.24 7.87 4.17
N SER A 29 -3.38 6.85 4.23
CA SER A 29 -1.94 6.98 4.44
C SER A 29 -1.18 6.69 3.15
N HIS A 30 -0.18 7.53 2.84
CA HIS A 30 0.77 7.28 1.76
C HIS A 30 2.06 6.72 2.36
N HIS A 31 2.52 5.59 1.84
CA HIS A 31 3.60 4.78 2.40
C HIS A 31 4.85 4.81 1.52
N GLY A 32 6.02 4.58 2.12
CA GLY A 32 7.29 4.52 1.42
C GLY A 32 8.44 4.00 2.29
N ILE A 33 9.55 3.69 1.65
CA ILE A 33 10.80 3.26 2.29
C ILE A 33 11.77 4.42 2.30
N PHE A 34 12.20 4.84 3.48
CA PHE A 34 13.28 5.81 3.62
C PHE A 34 14.62 5.14 3.29
N VAL A 35 15.37 5.68 2.34
CA VAL A 35 16.64 5.10 1.85
C VAL A 35 17.86 5.92 2.28
N GLY A 36 17.69 6.87 3.19
CA GLY A 36 18.74 7.77 3.65
C GLY A 36 18.89 9.03 2.78
N GLY A 37 19.72 9.98 3.24
CA GLY A 37 20.01 11.22 2.51
C GLY A 37 18.77 12.03 2.11
N SER A 38 17.76 12.06 2.98
CA SER A 38 16.45 12.70 2.75
C SER A 38 15.69 12.15 1.55
N LYS A 39 15.88 10.87 1.19
CA LYS A 39 15.21 10.22 0.05
C LYS A 39 14.28 9.10 0.47
N VAL A 40 13.20 8.94 -0.29
CA VAL A 40 12.14 7.96 -0.06
C VAL A 40 11.78 7.32 -1.39
N VAL A 41 11.78 5.99 -1.43
CA VAL A 41 11.24 5.23 -2.55
C VAL A 41 9.82 4.80 -2.20
N HIS A 42 8.87 5.05 -3.10
CA HIS A 42 7.47 4.71 -2.85
C HIS A 42 6.71 4.44 -4.15
N PHE A 43 5.64 3.65 -4.05
CA PHE A 43 4.77 3.33 -5.18
C PHE A 43 3.62 4.34 -5.31
N ARG A 44 3.28 4.77 -6.53
CA ARG A 44 2.14 5.64 -6.84
C ARG A 44 1.51 5.22 -8.18
N PRO A 45 0.19 5.42 -8.36
CA PRO A 45 -0.46 5.20 -9.65
C PRO A 45 0.20 6.00 -10.76
N GLU A 46 0.25 5.38 -11.95
CA GLU A 46 0.67 6.04 -13.17
C GLU A 46 -0.38 7.07 -13.61
N ARG A 47 0.10 8.19 -14.16
CA ARG A 47 -0.76 9.17 -14.81
C ARG A 47 -0.66 8.90 -16.31
N ASN A 48 -1.70 8.29 -16.89
CA ASN A 48 -1.84 8.25 -18.33
C ASN A 48 -1.95 9.70 -18.84
N LEU A 49 -0.89 10.19 -19.47
CA LEU A 49 -0.81 11.54 -20.03
C LEU A 49 -1.64 11.71 -21.31
N ASP A 50 -2.23 10.63 -21.84
CA ASP A 50 -2.82 10.59 -23.19
C ASP A 50 -4.35 10.60 -23.26
N SER A 51 -5.09 10.71 -22.14
CA SER A 51 -6.55 10.76 -22.17
C SER A 51 -7.07 12.18 -21.90
N SER A 52 -7.21 12.96 -22.97
CA SER A 52 -7.94 14.23 -22.99
C SER A 52 -9.47 14.00 -23.04
N THR A 53 -10.02 13.18 -22.15
CA THR A 53 -11.48 13.05 -21.98
C THR A 53 -11.84 12.69 -20.53
N GLU A 54 -12.26 13.72 -19.80
CA GLU A 54 -12.92 13.76 -18.48
C GLU A 54 -14.18 12.85 -18.36
N PRO A 55 -14.83 12.66 -17.18
CA PRO A 55 -14.47 13.04 -15.80
C PRO A 55 -14.61 11.87 -14.78
N SER A 56 -13.81 11.81 -13.69
CA SER A 56 -14.30 11.47 -12.32
C SER A 56 -13.19 11.30 -11.26
N SER A 57 -13.39 12.01 -10.15
CA SER A 57 -12.85 11.83 -8.78
C SER A 57 -11.50 12.45 -8.36
N ASP A 58 -10.69 13.03 -9.24
CA ASP A 58 -9.38 13.60 -8.83
C ASP A 58 -9.36 15.13 -8.64
N LEU A 59 -10.50 15.71 -8.26
CA LEU A 59 -10.62 17.16 -7.93
C LEU A 59 -9.87 17.59 -6.64
N TYR A 60 -9.08 16.72 -6.00
CA TYR A 60 -8.40 17.02 -4.73
C TYR A 60 -6.88 16.90 -4.75
N ASP A 61 -6.24 16.61 -5.89
CA ASP A 61 -4.77 16.54 -5.96
C ASP A 61 -4.18 17.56 -6.94
N PRO A 62 -4.08 18.85 -6.56
CA PRO A 62 -3.40 19.85 -7.38
C PRO A 62 -1.89 19.68 -7.23
N ILE A 63 -1.31 18.64 -7.83
CA ILE A 63 0.10 18.71 -8.22
C ILE A 63 0.12 19.39 -9.58
N SER A 64 0.42 20.69 -9.53
CA SER A 64 0.78 21.51 -10.68
C SER A 64 1.79 20.75 -11.56
N PRO A 65 1.69 20.76 -12.90
CA PRO A 65 2.43 19.86 -13.79
C PRO A 65 3.96 20.03 -13.81
N ARG A 66 4.55 20.87 -12.94
CA ARG A 66 5.97 21.24 -12.96
C ARG A 66 6.54 21.63 -11.58
N SER A 67 6.22 20.93 -10.50
CA SER A 67 6.99 21.11 -9.26
C SER A 67 8.30 20.32 -9.34
N THR A 68 9.26 20.81 -10.13
CA THR A 68 10.65 20.35 -10.04
C THR A 68 11.08 20.60 -8.60
N CYS A 69 11.55 19.56 -7.90
CA CYS A 69 12.06 19.74 -6.55
C CYS A 69 13.25 20.70 -6.60
N PRO A 70 13.22 21.84 -5.89
CA PRO A 70 14.29 22.84 -6.01
C PRO A 70 15.60 22.35 -5.38
N THR A 71 15.52 21.37 -4.47
CA THR A 71 16.63 20.94 -3.61
C THR A 71 17.26 19.62 -4.08
N PHE A 72 16.49 18.74 -4.71
CA PHE A 72 16.92 17.40 -5.08
C PHE A 72 16.65 17.16 -6.58
N PRO A 73 17.68 17.22 -7.44
CA PRO A 73 17.52 17.07 -8.89
C PRO A 73 16.94 15.71 -9.31
N ASP A 74 17.16 14.67 -8.51
CA ASP A 74 16.68 13.30 -8.71
C ASP A 74 15.28 13.06 -8.10
N CYS A 75 14.69 14.04 -7.42
CA CYS A 75 13.36 13.88 -6.85
C CYS A 75 12.28 13.87 -7.94
N GLY A 76 11.48 12.81 -7.94
CA GLY A 76 10.50 12.50 -8.98
C GLY A 76 11.00 11.47 -9.98
N PHE A 77 12.26 11.02 -9.88
CA PHE A 77 12.81 9.98 -10.74
C PHE A 77 11.98 8.69 -10.65
N ARG A 78 11.69 8.13 -11.82
CA ARG A 78 10.98 6.86 -12.01
C ARG A 78 11.36 6.29 -13.36
N GLN A 79 11.29 4.97 -13.48
CA GLN A 79 11.28 4.33 -14.79
C GLN A 79 9.89 4.46 -15.44
N PRO A 80 9.79 4.43 -16.78
CA PRO A 80 8.51 4.33 -17.47
C PRO A 80 7.73 3.10 -16.97
N ASN A 81 6.41 3.21 -16.82
CA ASN A 81 5.49 2.12 -16.46
C ASN A 81 5.77 1.41 -15.11
N SER A 82 6.72 1.91 -14.32
CA SER A 82 7.16 1.24 -13.08
C SER A 82 6.24 1.48 -11.88
N GLY A 83 5.58 2.65 -11.84
CA GLY A 83 4.83 3.13 -10.67
C GLY A 83 5.68 3.43 -9.41
N VAL A 84 6.94 2.97 -9.36
CA VAL A 84 7.86 3.22 -8.26
C VAL A 84 8.62 4.53 -8.51
N VAL A 85 8.63 5.42 -7.51
CA VAL A 85 9.19 6.77 -7.62
C VAL A 85 10.17 7.02 -6.48
N LEU A 86 11.31 7.62 -6.81
CA LEU A 86 12.24 8.21 -5.85
C LEU A 86 11.85 9.68 -5.62
N SER A 87 11.57 10.05 -4.38
CA SER A 87 11.29 11.44 -3.99
C SER A 87 12.18 11.86 -2.83
N CYS A 88 12.39 13.16 -2.65
CA CYS A 88 12.89 13.65 -1.38
C CYS A 88 11.81 13.53 -0.29
N LEU A 89 12.25 13.55 0.98
CA LEU A 89 11.37 13.44 2.14
C LEU A 89 10.33 14.55 2.18
N ASP A 90 10.69 15.77 1.79
CA ASP A 90 9.75 16.90 1.77
C ASP A 90 8.65 16.72 0.72
N CYS A 91 9.00 16.32 -0.50
CA CYS A 91 8.00 16.02 -1.54
C CYS A 91 7.17 14.77 -1.20
N PHE A 92 7.75 13.79 -0.50
CA PHE A 92 7.02 12.65 0.04
C PHE A 92 6.05 13.05 1.15
N LEU A 93 6.41 13.97 2.05
CA LEU A 93 5.55 14.41 3.15
C LEU A 93 4.54 15.47 2.71
N ARG A 94 4.88 16.30 1.72
CA ARG A 94 4.20 17.56 1.41
C ARG A 94 4.10 18.40 2.70
N ASN A 95 2.88 18.66 3.17
CA ASN A 95 2.62 19.34 4.44
C ASN A 95 2.18 18.37 5.56
N GLY A 96 2.30 17.06 5.33
CA GLY A 96 1.91 16.02 6.26
C GLY A 96 2.95 15.78 7.37
N SER A 97 2.51 15.16 8.45
CA SER A 97 3.41 14.67 9.50
C SER A 97 4.07 13.35 9.10
N LEU A 98 5.26 13.11 9.65
CA LEU A 98 6.04 11.89 9.47
C LEU A 98 5.66 10.85 10.52
N TYR A 99 5.43 9.62 10.07
CA TYR A 99 5.14 8.47 10.92
C TYR A 99 6.00 7.28 10.49
N CYS A 100 6.32 6.39 11.43
CA CYS A 100 7.03 5.15 11.17
C CYS A 100 6.11 3.95 11.42
N PHE A 101 6.09 3.01 10.47
CA PHE A 101 5.30 1.79 10.56
C PHE A 101 5.97 0.80 11.54
N GLU A 102 5.18 0.15 12.40
CA GLU A 102 5.69 -0.77 13.42
C GLU A 102 5.65 -2.23 12.94
N TYR A 103 6.74 -2.97 13.13
CA TYR A 103 6.85 -4.40 12.79
C TYR A 103 7.04 -5.23 14.05
N GLY A 104 6.71 -6.52 13.98
CA GLY A 104 6.87 -7.45 15.10
C GLY A 104 6.04 -7.07 16.33
N VAL A 105 4.93 -6.34 16.15
CA VAL A 105 4.08 -5.98 17.29
C VAL A 105 3.39 -7.23 17.82
N THR A 106 3.16 -7.26 19.14
CA THR A 106 2.40 -8.35 19.75
C THR A 106 0.94 -8.33 19.27
N PRO A 107 0.23 -9.47 19.26
CA PRO A 107 -1.19 -9.52 18.90
C PRO A 107 -2.07 -8.56 19.71
N SER A 108 -1.76 -8.36 21.01
CA SER A 108 -2.49 -7.43 21.86
C SER A 108 -2.30 -5.97 21.44
N VAL A 109 -1.08 -5.57 21.07
CA VAL A 109 -0.80 -4.23 20.53
C VAL A 109 -1.50 -4.04 19.18
N PHE A 110 -1.46 -5.05 18.31
CA PHE A 110 -2.14 -5.00 17.01
C PHE A 110 -3.65 -4.81 17.15
N LEU A 111 -4.29 -5.60 18.03
CA LEU A 111 -5.73 -5.55 18.30
C LEU A 111 -6.16 -4.22 18.96
N ALA A 112 -5.28 -3.62 19.77
CA ALA A 112 -5.54 -2.32 20.41
C ALA A 112 -5.43 -1.14 19.43
N LYS A 113 -4.68 -1.27 18.32
CA LYS A 113 -4.58 -0.22 17.31
C LYS A 113 -5.83 -0.25 16.41
N VAL A 114 -6.71 0.73 16.64
CA VAL A 114 -7.97 0.85 15.88
C VAL A 114 -7.72 1.18 14.40
N ARG A 115 -6.61 1.83 14.07
CA ARG A 115 -6.33 2.25 12.69
C ARG A 115 -5.41 1.27 11.96
N GLY A 116 -5.89 0.72 10.84
CA GLY A 116 -5.09 -0.08 9.91
C GLY A 116 -3.98 0.71 9.23
N GLY A 117 -3.02 0.01 8.61
CA GLY A 117 -1.89 0.63 7.91
C GLY A 117 -0.88 1.32 8.82
N THR A 118 -0.73 0.87 10.08
CA THR A 118 0.21 1.48 11.04
C THR A 118 1.18 0.48 11.67
N CYS A 119 0.82 -0.80 11.71
CA CYS A 119 1.64 -1.86 12.27
C CYS A 119 1.31 -3.23 11.67
N THR A 120 2.21 -4.19 11.86
CA THR A 120 2.03 -5.61 11.53
C THR A 120 2.72 -6.50 12.56
N THR A 121 2.23 -7.73 12.74
CA THR A 121 2.90 -8.75 13.56
C THR A 121 4.08 -9.40 12.84
N ALA A 122 4.21 -9.22 11.51
CA ALA A 122 5.33 -9.74 10.75
C ALA A 122 6.66 -9.11 11.18
N MET A 123 7.72 -9.92 11.19
CA MET A 123 9.07 -9.44 11.48
C MET A 123 9.68 -8.75 10.24
N PRO A 124 10.42 -7.64 10.42
CA PRO A 124 11.10 -6.98 9.33
C PRO A 124 12.43 -7.69 9.02
N ASP A 125 12.85 -7.62 7.77
CA ASP A 125 14.21 -7.98 7.36
C ASP A 125 15.22 -6.86 7.69
N PRO A 126 16.54 -7.16 7.64
CA PRO A 126 17.59 -6.17 7.87
C PRO A 126 17.51 -4.97 6.91
N PRO A 127 17.90 -3.75 7.36
CA PRO A 127 17.84 -2.53 6.58
C PRO A 127 18.45 -2.63 5.18
N GLU A 128 19.58 -3.32 5.04
CA GLU A 128 20.29 -3.49 3.78
C GLU A 128 19.44 -4.25 2.75
N THR A 129 18.75 -5.30 3.20
CA THR A 129 17.82 -6.08 2.36
C THR A 129 16.60 -5.26 1.98
N VAL A 130 16.12 -4.40 2.89
CA VAL A 130 14.98 -3.50 2.63
C VAL A 130 15.34 -2.48 1.56
N ILE A 131 16.48 -1.80 1.73
CA ILE A 131 16.97 -0.79 0.79
C ILE A 131 17.25 -1.42 -0.56
N HIS A 132 17.86 -2.62 -0.59
CA HIS A 132 18.10 -3.37 -1.81
C HIS A 132 16.80 -3.57 -2.60
N ARG A 133 15.74 -4.08 -1.97
CA ARG A 133 14.45 -4.29 -2.63
C ARG A 133 13.83 -3.00 -3.14
N ALA A 134 13.80 -1.96 -2.32
CA ALA A 134 13.22 -0.68 -2.72
C ALA A 134 13.94 -0.09 -3.94
N MET A 135 15.28 -0.11 -3.95
CA MET A 135 16.08 0.40 -5.06
C MET A 135 16.00 -0.50 -6.29
N TYR A 136 15.92 -1.81 -6.12
CA TYR A 136 15.75 -2.76 -7.22
C TYR A 136 14.40 -2.54 -7.93
N LEU A 137 13.32 -2.37 -7.16
CA LEU A 137 11.99 -2.11 -7.70
C LEU A 137 11.87 -0.70 -8.32
N LEU A 138 12.64 0.29 -7.84
CA LEU A 138 12.75 1.59 -8.52
C LEU A 138 13.27 1.44 -9.96
N GLN A 139 14.14 0.47 -10.21
CA GLN A 139 14.73 0.21 -11.52
C GLN A 139 13.91 -0.75 -12.39
N ASN A 140 13.17 -1.68 -11.79
CA ASN A 140 12.51 -2.77 -12.50
C ASN A 140 10.97 -2.72 -12.45
N GLY A 141 10.38 -1.80 -11.66
CA GLY A 141 8.95 -1.77 -11.44
C GLY A 141 8.47 -2.73 -10.36
N PHE A 142 7.23 -2.49 -9.90
CA PHE A 142 6.53 -3.34 -8.94
C PHE A 142 5.20 -3.89 -9.52
N GLY A 143 5.04 -3.80 -10.85
CA GLY A 143 3.85 -4.24 -11.59
C GLY A 143 2.76 -3.17 -11.66
N ASN A 144 1.66 -3.53 -12.35
CA ASN A 144 0.54 -2.62 -12.60
C ASN A 144 -0.29 -2.35 -11.33
N TYR A 145 -0.72 -1.09 -11.20
CA TYR A 145 -1.50 -0.55 -10.09
C TYR A 145 -2.97 -0.99 -10.18
N ASP A 146 -3.49 -1.64 -9.14
CA ASP A 146 -4.92 -1.76 -8.89
C ASP A 146 -5.23 -1.12 -7.51
N ILE A 147 -6.21 -0.24 -7.46
CA ILE A 147 -6.59 0.55 -6.27
C ILE A 147 -6.94 -0.38 -5.09
N PHE A 148 -7.34 -1.63 -5.38
CA PHE A 148 -7.63 -2.65 -4.38
C PHE A 148 -6.59 -3.78 -4.33
N GLN A 149 -5.60 -3.76 -5.23
CA GLN A 149 -4.50 -4.73 -5.33
C GLN A 149 -3.17 -4.06 -5.71
N ASN A 150 -2.16 -4.12 -4.84
CA ASN A 150 -0.83 -3.50 -5.00
C ASN A 150 -0.84 -1.98 -4.81
N ASN A 151 -1.07 -1.52 -3.58
CA ASN A 151 -0.93 -0.09 -3.25
C ASN A 151 0.42 0.23 -2.58
N CYS A 152 0.63 1.49 -2.19
CA CYS A 152 1.88 1.92 -1.55
C CYS A 152 2.20 1.19 -0.22
N GLU A 153 1.17 0.71 0.50
CA GLU A 153 1.32 -0.10 1.72
C GLU A 153 1.88 -1.49 1.36
N ASP A 154 1.34 -2.14 0.33
CA ASP A 154 1.78 -3.46 -0.14
C ASP A 154 3.24 -3.40 -0.62
N PHE A 155 3.58 -2.37 -1.39
CA PHE A 155 4.97 -2.10 -1.81
C PHE A 155 5.92 -2.01 -0.61
N ALA A 156 5.55 -1.22 0.39
CA ALA A 156 6.41 -1.01 1.56
C ALA A 156 6.46 -2.24 2.46
N LEU A 157 5.36 -2.99 2.61
CA LEU A 157 5.32 -4.27 3.31
C LEU A 157 6.20 -5.31 2.62
N TYR A 158 6.12 -5.44 1.30
CA TYR A 158 7.00 -6.33 0.52
C TYR A 158 8.46 -5.92 0.68
N CYS A 159 8.78 -4.62 0.54
CA CYS A 159 10.12 -4.11 0.75
C CYS A 159 10.63 -4.34 2.17
N LYS A 160 9.77 -4.48 3.19
CA LYS A 160 10.20 -4.75 4.57
C LYS A 160 10.30 -6.23 4.92
N THR A 161 9.48 -7.08 4.33
CA THR A 161 9.26 -8.47 4.79
C THR A 161 9.58 -9.53 3.74
N GLY A 162 9.47 -9.14 2.47
CA GLY A 162 9.67 -10.00 1.30
C GLY A 162 8.45 -10.87 1.05
N LEU A 163 7.39 -10.66 1.82
CA LEU A 163 6.17 -11.44 1.77
C LEU A 163 5.23 -10.86 0.70
N LEU A 164 4.73 -11.76 -0.13
CA LEU A 164 3.65 -11.52 -1.08
C LEU A 164 2.49 -12.44 -0.74
N ILE A 165 1.27 -11.92 -0.90
CA ILE A 165 0.04 -12.69 -0.73
C ILE A 165 -0.17 -13.51 -2.01
N MET A 166 -0.32 -14.82 -1.86
CA MET A 166 -0.66 -15.73 -2.95
C MET A 166 -2.13 -15.52 -3.36
N GLU A 167 -2.38 -15.29 -4.65
CA GLU A 167 -3.74 -15.25 -5.19
C GLU A 167 -4.40 -16.63 -5.13
N LYS A 168 -5.13 -16.90 -4.05
CA LYS A 168 -6.31 -17.78 -4.13
C LYS A 168 -7.53 -16.88 -4.02
N GLN A 169 -8.39 -16.91 -5.03
CA GLN A 169 -9.62 -16.12 -5.13
C GLN A 169 -10.36 -16.00 -3.79
N GLY A 170 -10.34 -14.81 -3.19
CA GLY A 170 -11.24 -14.42 -2.12
C GLY A 170 -10.55 -13.81 -0.89
N VAL A 171 -10.93 -12.56 -0.60
CA VAL A 171 -10.62 -11.72 0.59
C VAL A 171 -9.46 -10.73 0.38
N GLY A 172 -9.81 -9.43 0.50
CA GLY A 172 -9.02 -8.27 0.08
C GLY A 172 -7.66 -8.08 0.78
N ARG A 173 -6.76 -7.38 0.07
CA ARG A 173 -5.31 -7.38 0.31
C ARG A 173 -4.79 -6.34 1.29
N SER A 174 -5.44 -5.17 1.38
CA SER A 174 -4.94 -4.05 2.21
C SER A 174 -5.61 -3.97 3.58
N GLY A 175 -4.83 -3.55 4.59
CA GLY A 175 -5.33 -3.21 5.92
C GLY A 175 -6.32 -2.03 5.90
N GLN A 176 -6.28 -1.20 4.85
CA GLN A 176 -7.28 -0.16 4.59
C GLN A 176 -8.49 -0.68 3.82
N ALA A 177 -8.33 -1.61 2.87
CA ALA A 177 -9.45 -2.26 2.17
C ALA A 177 -10.29 -3.18 3.08
N SER A 178 -9.66 -3.79 4.09
CA SER A 178 -10.36 -4.60 5.12
C SER A 178 -11.29 -3.77 6.02
N SER A 179 -11.29 -2.43 5.87
CA SER A 179 -12.13 -1.50 6.65
C SER A 179 -13.51 -1.22 6.04
N VAL A 180 -13.92 -1.93 4.97
CA VAL A 180 -15.28 -1.79 4.42
C VAL A 180 -16.28 -2.45 5.39
N ILE A 181 -16.82 -1.61 6.28
CA ILE A 181 -17.83 -1.88 7.31
C ILE A 181 -19.13 -2.51 6.75
N GLY A 182 -19.33 -2.52 5.42
CA GLY A 182 -20.60 -2.90 4.77
C GLY A 182 -20.99 -4.37 4.88
N ALA A 183 -20.07 -5.31 4.69
CA ALA A 183 -20.41 -6.75 4.67
C ALA A 183 -20.66 -7.34 6.07
N PRO A 184 -19.89 -7.00 7.13
CA PRO A 184 -20.12 -7.52 8.47
C PRO A 184 -21.38 -6.95 9.14
N LEU A 185 -21.71 -5.68 8.90
CA LEU A 185 -22.86 -5.02 9.54
C LEU A 185 -24.20 -5.60 9.04
N ALA A 186 -24.31 -5.91 7.75
CA ALA A 186 -25.51 -6.52 7.18
C ALA A 186 -25.75 -7.94 7.72
N ALA A 187 -24.68 -8.74 7.88
CA ALA A 187 -24.74 -10.08 8.47
C ALA A 187 -25.06 -10.05 9.99
N LEU A 188 -24.61 -9.02 10.71
CA LEU A 188 -24.97 -8.79 12.12
C LEU A 188 -26.46 -8.45 12.29
N LEU A 189 -27.04 -7.71 11.33
CA LEU A 189 -28.46 -7.33 11.38
C LEU A 189 -29.41 -8.47 11.03
N SER A 190 -28.94 -9.50 10.30
CA SER A 190 -29.71 -10.68 9.88
C SER A 190 -29.49 -11.94 10.74
N SER A 191 -28.54 -11.91 11.67
CA SER A 191 -28.19 -13.03 12.55
C SER A 191 -29.01 -13.06 13.86
N PRO A 192 -29.29 -14.25 14.45
CA PRO A 192 -29.85 -14.40 15.80
C PRO A 192 -29.01 -13.73 16.91
N LEU A 193 -27.76 -13.36 16.62
CA LEU A 193 -26.86 -12.65 17.55
C LEU A 193 -27.42 -11.30 18.02
N LYS A 194 -28.39 -10.71 17.30
CA LYS A 194 -29.17 -9.54 17.77
C LYS A 194 -29.76 -9.73 19.16
N LEU A 195 -30.17 -10.95 19.53
CA LEU A 195 -30.75 -11.26 20.84
C LEU A 195 -29.73 -11.17 21.98
N LEU A 196 -28.42 -11.23 21.68
CA LEU A 196 -27.33 -11.10 22.65
C LEU A 196 -26.77 -9.66 22.71
N MET A 197 -27.31 -8.72 21.92
CA MET A 197 -26.86 -7.32 21.85
C MET A 197 -28.02 -6.34 22.11
N PRO A 198 -28.59 -6.30 23.33
CA PRO A 198 -29.82 -5.56 23.61
C PRO A 198 -29.64 -4.03 23.67
N SER A 199 -28.41 -3.51 23.61
CA SER A 199 -28.12 -2.08 23.73
C SER A 199 -27.22 -1.57 22.60
N PRO A 200 -27.31 -0.27 22.22
CA PRO A 200 -26.41 0.35 21.24
C PRO A 200 -24.93 0.18 21.58
N VAL A 201 -24.58 0.18 22.87
CA VAL A 201 -23.22 -0.04 23.37
C VAL A 201 -22.76 -1.48 23.10
N GLY A 202 -23.63 -2.47 23.27
CA GLY A 202 -23.34 -3.87 22.96
C GLY A 202 -23.06 -4.08 21.46
N VAL A 203 -23.88 -3.49 20.58
CA VAL A 203 -23.68 -3.54 19.12
C VAL A 203 -22.34 -2.90 18.72
N ALA A 204 -22.03 -1.71 19.27
CA ALA A 204 -20.77 -1.03 18.98
C ALA A 204 -19.56 -1.86 19.43
N THR A 205 -19.63 -2.48 20.62
CA THR A 205 -18.54 -3.31 21.17
C THR A 205 -18.28 -4.54 20.31
N VAL A 206 -19.32 -5.28 19.92
CA VAL A 206 -19.16 -6.47 19.06
C VAL A 206 -18.64 -6.09 17.69
N THR A 207 -19.14 -4.99 17.11
CA THR A 207 -18.68 -4.51 15.80
C THR A 207 -17.19 -4.13 15.84
N ALA A 208 -16.76 -3.41 16.87
CA ALA A 208 -15.36 -3.05 17.06
C ALA A 208 -14.48 -4.30 17.27
N GLY A 209 -14.93 -5.26 18.09
CA GLY A 209 -14.24 -6.52 18.32
C GLY A 209 -14.08 -7.33 17.03
N MET A 210 -15.15 -7.48 16.24
CA MET A 210 -15.09 -8.17 14.95
C MET A 210 -14.18 -7.47 13.95
N TYR A 211 -14.18 -6.13 13.92
CA TYR A 211 -13.26 -5.35 13.09
C TYR A 211 -11.80 -5.63 13.46
N CYS A 212 -11.44 -5.53 14.75
CA CYS A 212 -10.08 -5.78 15.21
C CYS A 212 -9.64 -7.23 14.92
N MET A 213 -10.51 -8.21 15.16
CA MET A 213 -10.21 -9.62 14.87
C MET A 213 -10.08 -9.91 13.38
N SER A 214 -10.95 -9.32 12.55
CA SER A 214 -10.87 -9.43 11.09
C SER A 214 -9.55 -8.87 10.57
N ARG A 215 -9.16 -7.67 11.04
CA ARG A 215 -7.85 -7.09 10.69
C ARG A 215 -6.68 -7.96 11.14
N TYR A 216 -6.77 -8.57 12.31
CA TYR A 216 -5.71 -9.44 12.82
C TYR A 216 -5.59 -10.71 11.98
N ALA A 217 -6.71 -11.32 11.59
CA ALA A 217 -6.71 -12.52 10.74
C ALA A 217 -6.14 -12.25 9.33
N THR A 218 -6.25 -11.02 8.82
CA THR A 218 -5.70 -10.63 7.51
C THR A 218 -4.30 -10.03 7.58
N ASP A 219 -3.72 -9.89 8.77
CA ASP A 219 -2.36 -9.40 8.95
C ASP A 219 -1.34 -10.31 8.26
N ILE A 220 -0.34 -9.71 7.59
CA ILE A 220 0.64 -10.46 6.80
C ILE A 220 1.51 -11.38 7.66
N GLY A 221 1.64 -11.11 8.96
CA GLY A 221 2.34 -11.98 9.91
C GLY A 221 1.50 -13.13 10.46
N VAL A 222 0.19 -13.14 10.22
CA VAL A 222 -0.75 -14.14 10.75
C VAL A 222 -1.27 -15.07 9.66
N ARG A 223 -1.55 -14.53 8.47
CA ARG A 223 -2.13 -15.28 7.35
C ARG A 223 -1.20 -16.39 6.84
N SER A 224 -1.77 -17.47 6.33
CA SER A 224 -1.02 -18.66 5.86
C SER A 224 -0.76 -18.68 4.36
N ASP A 225 -1.38 -17.76 3.61
CA ASP A 225 -1.32 -17.65 2.15
C ASP A 225 -0.30 -16.60 1.70
N VAL A 226 0.79 -16.45 2.43
CA VAL A 226 1.93 -15.59 2.06
C VAL A 226 3.14 -16.43 1.71
N ILE A 227 3.90 -15.97 0.71
CA ILE A 227 5.18 -16.54 0.32
C ILE A 227 6.26 -15.47 0.40
N LYS A 228 7.46 -15.87 0.83
CA LYS A 228 8.63 -14.99 0.80
C LYS A 228 9.31 -15.14 -0.56
N VAL A 229 9.46 -14.03 -1.28
CA VAL A 229 9.96 -14.00 -2.66
C VAL A 229 11.11 -13.01 -2.77
N ALA A 230 12.22 -13.44 -3.37
CA ALA A 230 13.34 -12.55 -3.68
C ALA A 230 12.91 -11.50 -4.71
N VAL A 231 13.53 -10.33 -4.69
CA VAL A 231 13.07 -9.21 -5.54
C VAL A 231 13.42 -9.39 -7.00
N GLU A 232 14.50 -10.11 -7.25
CA GLU A 232 14.94 -10.55 -8.56
C GLU A 232 13.90 -11.46 -9.20
N ASP A 233 13.40 -12.45 -8.46
CA ASP A 233 12.36 -13.38 -8.93
C ASP A 233 11.01 -12.68 -9.16
N LEU A 234 10.67 -11.72 -8.28
CA LEU A 234 9.47 -10.91 -8.44
C LEU A 234 9.53 -10.08 -9.73
N ALA A 235 10.63 -9.38 -9.96
CA ALA A 235 10.78 -8.53 -11.14
C ALA A 235 10.77 -9.33 -12.45
N VAL A 236 11.38 -10.51 -12.48
CA VAL A 236 11.32 -11.42 -13.64
C VAL A 236 9.87 -11.83 -13.91
N SER A 237 9.13 -12.21 -12.87
CA SER A 237 7.74 -12.64 -12.99
C SER A 237 6.83 -11.51 -13.48
N LEU A 238 7.06 -10.28 -13.01
CA LEU A 238 6.34 -9.08 -13.43
C LEU A 238 6.65 -8.69 -14.89
N GLY A 239 7.93 -8.75 -15.28
CA GLY A 239 8.35 -8.48 -16.66
C GLY A 239 7.73 -9.46 -17.66
N TRP A 240 7.59 -10.74 -17.29
CA TRP A 240 6.88 -11.72 -18.13
C TRP A 240 5.39 -11.41 -18.25
N ALA A 241 4.73 -10.98 -17.17
CA ALA A 241 3.32 -10.63 -17.19
C ALA A 241 3.02 -9.39 -18.06
N GLU A 242 3.92 -8.40 -18.08
CA GLU A 242 3.81 -7.23 -18.97
C GLU A 242 3.94 -7.61 -20.44
N HIS A 243 4.97 -8.39 -20.81
CA HIS A 243 5.15 -8.86 -22.20
C HIS A 243 3.96 -9.67 -22.72
N HIS A 244 3.34 -10.51 -21.88
CA HIS A 244 2.14 -11.26 -22.26
C HIS A 244 0.91 -10.36 -22.45
N ASN A 245 0.76 -9.31 -21.63
CA ASN A 245 -0.35 -8.36 -21.77
C ASN A 245 -0.19 -7.45 -22.99
N GLU A 246 1.03 -6.97 -23.28
CA GLU A 246 1.33 -6.20 -24.49
C GLU A 246 1.04 -7.02 -25.75
N ALA A 247 1.51 -8.27 -25.80
CA ALA A 247 1.24 -9.18 -26.92
C ALA A 247 -0.26 -9.51 -27.06
N ALA A 248 -1.02 -9.57 -25.96
CA ALA A 248 -2.46 -9.77 -25.99
C ALA A 248 -3.20 -8.52 -26.53
N GLN A 249 -2.80 -7.33 -26.10
CA GLN A 249 -3.37 -6.07 -26.58
C GLN A 249 -3.06 -5.80 -28.05
N GLU A 250 -1.83 -6.09 -28.51
CA GLU A 250 -1.48 -6.02 -29.93
C GLU A 250 -2.33 -6.98 -30.77
N ASN A 251 -2.50 -8.23 -30.32
CA ASN A 251 -3.35 -9.21 -31.01
C ASN A 251 -4.82 -8.79 -31.03
N GLU A 252 -5.33 -8.17 -29.95
CA GLU A 252 -6.69 -7.66 -29.91
C GLU A 252 -6.87 -6.43 -30.83
N ALA A 253 -5.89 -5.52 -30.86
CA ALA A 253 -5.89 -4.37 -31.77
C ALA A 253 -5.82 -4.81 -33.25
N LEU A 254 -4.99 -5.80 -33.57
CA LEU A 254 -4.88 -6.39 -34.91
C LEU A 254 -6.17 -7.10 -35.32
N SER A 255 -6.80 -7.82 -34.38
CA SER A 255 -8.09 -8.49 -34.60
C SER A 255 -9.23 -7.49 -34.84
N ARG A 256 -9.24 -6.34 -34.15
CA ARG A 256 -10.22 -5.28 -34.38
C ARG A 256 -10.05 -4.62 -35.75
N GLN A 257 -8.82 -4.44 -36.23
CA GLN A 257 -8.53 -3.92 -37.57
C GLN A 257 -8.95 -4.89 -38.69
N LEU A 258 -8.83 -6.20 -38.46
CA LEU A 258 -9.27 -7.24 -39.42
C LEU A 258 -10.79 -7.35 -39.54
N VAL A 259 -11.55 -6.97 -38.50
CA VAL A 259 -13.03 -6.99 -38.50
C VAL A 259 -13.63 -5.73 -39.15
N THR A 260 -12.81 -4.71 -39.45
CA THR A 260 -13.26 -3.45 -40.08
C THR A 260 -13.02 -3.35 -41.60
N LEU A 261 -12.56 -4.43 -42.24
CA LEU A 261 -12.44 -4.60 -43.69
C LEU A 261 -13.51 -5.57 -44.22
#